data_AF-A0A958HQF9-F1
#
_entry.id   AF-A0A958HQF9-F1
#
_cell.length_a   1.000
_cell.length_b   1.000
_cell.length_c   1.000
_cell.angle_alpha   90.00
_cell.angle_beta   90.00
_cell.angle_gamma   90.00
#
_symmetry.space_group_name_H-M   'P 1'
#
loop_
_entity.id
_entity.type
_entity.pdbx_description
1 polymer ?
#
loop_
_entity_poly.entity_id
_entity_poly.type
_entity_poly.pdbx_seq_one_letter_code
_entity_poly.pdbx_strand_id
1 'polypeptide(L)'
;MRTTTLLALVLAVLLAACAAPVEPVQPAATVELPTMTPAPLATPTQATEPADTPPAESEPPSGAPAPLSDEEVVKALSDKLGVDPDQMTIVSVEPVDWPNSCLGVDTMEVMCAEVITPGYRIVVEIDGQPVEVHTNADLSVALTTEPLDLPSTAPASYDPADIYAAAIRQVYTVDHTFGQPPNFPVVYLVRKTDDSVGASGSPANGQTIAPADQERISTALADLPAELIWVNSAEEAPRDANDTVADGGAIITVGNITPQDDGTLHLPASIYIGMLAAGGQTYVLENTTNGWRITGTTGPAWIS
;
A
#
# COMPACT_ATOMS: atom_id res chain seq x y z
N MET A 1 47.36 -47.43 -5.05
CA MET A 1 47.37 -47.13 -6.50
C MET A 1 46.21 -47.88 -7.16
N ARG A 2 45.01 -47.29 -7.25
CA ARG A 2 43.89 -47.73 -8.11
C ARG A 2 42.61 -46.87 -8.00
N THR A 3 42.50 -45.99 -7.00
CA THR A 3 41.30 -45.16 -6.80
C THR A 3 41.42 -43.73 -7.34
N THR A 4 42.62 -43.24 -7.64
CA THR A 4 42.85 -41.89 -8.19
C THR A 4 42.47 -41.73 -9.67
N THR A 5 42.23 -42.82 -10.40
CA THR A 5 41.94 -42.77 -11.85
C THR A 5 40.44 -42.65 -12.17
N LEU A 6 39.55 -42.88 -11.20
CA LEU A 6 38.09 -42.80 -11.39
C LEU A 6 37.52 -41.39 -11.14
N LEU A 7 38.26 -40.52 -10.45
CA LEU A 7 37.82 -39.14 -10.19
C LEU A 7 38.09 -38.19 -11.38
N ALA A 8 38.98 -38.58 -12.30
CA ALA A 8 39.33 -37.75 -13.46
C ALA A 8 38.38 -37.91 -14.66
N LEU A 9 37.53 -38.95 -14.70
CA LEU A 9 36.63 -39.20 -15.84
C LEU A 9 35.19 -38.71 -15.62
N VAL A 10 34.79 -38.43 -14.37
CA VAL A 10 33.45 -37.90 -14.04
C VAL A 10 33.41 -36.36 -14.09
N LEU A 11 34.58 -35.70 -14.01
CA LEU A 11 34.69 -34.24 -14.10
C LEU A 11 34.68 -33.70 -15.56
N ALA A 12 34.67 -34.57 -16.57
CA ALA A 12 34.76 -34.18 -17.98
C ALA A 12 33.44 -34.26 -18.77
N VAL A 13 32.32 -34.67 -18.16
CA VAL A 13 31.05 -34.98 -18.89
C VAL A 13 29.88 -34.05 -18.54
N LEU A 14 30.06 -33.03 -17.68
CA LEU A 14 28.97 -32.13 -17.24
C LEU A 14 29.06 -30.68 -17.78
N LEU A 15 29.84 -30.41 -18.83
CA LEU A 15 30.05 -29.07 -19.40
C LEU A 15 29.33 -28.81 -20.73
N ALA A 16 28.28 -29.55 -21.05
CA ALA A 16 27.51 -29.35 -22.28
C ALA A 16 26.02 -29.09 -22.01
N ALA A 17 25.68 -27.86 -21.63
CA ALA A 17 24.28 -27.40 -21.69
C ALA A 17 24.18 -25.87 -21.86
N CYS A 18 23.69 -25.48 -23.05
CA CYS A 18 23.03 -24.21 -23.39
C CYS A 18 23.87 -22.92 -23.41
N ALA A 19 24.65 -22.75 -24.49
CA ALA A 19 24.85 -21.43 -25.07
C ALA A 19 23.70 -21.18 -26.08
N ALA A 20 22.78 -20.28 -25.77
CA ALA A 20 21.76 -19.83 -26.71
C ALA A 20 22.44 -19.03 -27.85
N PRO A 21 22.03 -19.21 -29.12
CA PRO A 21 22.54 -18.38 -30.21
C PRO A 21 22.07 -16.93 -30.02
N VAL A 22 23.01 -16.02 -29.82
CA VAL A 22 22.75 -14.58 -29.81
C VAL A 22 22.49 -14.15 -31.25
N GLU A 23 21.25 -13.82 -31.58
CA GLU A 23 20.90 -13.22 -32.87
C GLU A 23 21.58 -11.84 -33.00
N PRO A 24 22.17 -11.50 -34.15
CA PRO A 24 22.76 -10.19 -34.37
C PRO A 24 21.66 -9.13 -34.34
N VAL A 25 21.75 -8.20 -33.38
CA VAL A 25 20.92 -7.00 -33.31
C VAL A 25 21.10 -6.23 -34.62
N GLN A 26 20.04 -6.19 -35.42
CA GLN A 26 19.98 -5.35 -36.62
C GLN A 26 20.18 -3.88 -36.20
N PRO A 27 21.08 -3.13 -36.85
CA PRO A 27 21.19 -1.71 -36.60
C PRO A 27 19.86 -1.03 -36.92
N ALA A 28 19.41 -0.19 -35.99
CA ALA A 28 18.20 0.62 -36.12
C ALA A 28 18.19 1.32 -37.48
N ALA A 29 17.14 1.06 -38.26
CA ALA A 29 16.85 1.82 -39.45
C ALA A 29 16.69 3.29 -39.06
N THR A 30 17.56 4.14 -39.58
CA THR A 30 17.45 5.59 -39.51
C THR A 30 16.15 6.00 -40.20
N VAL A 31 15.11 6.31 -39.43
CA VAL A 31 13.89 6.93 -39.95
C VAL A 31 14.24 8.39 -40.23
N GLU A 32 14.45 8.72 -41.50
CA GLU A 32 14.57 10.09 -41.96
C GLU A 32 13.27 10.85 -41.64
N LEU A 33 13.38 11.96 -40.89
CA LEU A 33 12.28 12.87 -40.62
C LEU A 33 11.77 13.44 -41.95
N PRO A 34 10.46 13.34 -42.28
CA PRO A 34 9.89 14.15 -43.33
C PRO A 34 9.92 15.62 -42.88
N THR A 35 10.71 16.44 -43.55
CA THR A 35 10.61 17.90 -43.51
C THR A 35 9.22 18.33 -43.96
N MET A 36 8.36 18.69 -43.02
CA MET A 36 7.11 19.40 -43.31
C MET A 36 7.43 20.87 -43.57
N THR A 37 7.37 21.24 -44.84
CA THR A 37 7.31 22.62 -45.33
C THR A 37 6.12 23.34 -44.69
N PRO A 38 6.29 24.53 -44.06
CA PRO A 38 5.16 25.29 -43.57
C PRO A 38 4.35 25.85 -44.76
N ALA A 39 3.05 25.58 -44.76
CA ALA A 39 2.09 26.18 -45.68
C ALA A 39 1.93 27.68 -45.38
N PRO A 40 1.70 28.54 -46.40
CA PRO A 40 1.64 29.99 -46.21
C PRO A 40 0.35 30.40 -45.49
N LEU A 41 0.50 31.40 -44.61
CA LEU A 41 -0.57 32.18 -43.96
C LEU A 41 -1.65 32.58 -44.99
N ALA A 42 -2.88 32.09 -44.79
CA ALA A 42 -4.06 32.69 -45.38
C ALA A 42 -4.60 33.77 -44.44
N THR A 43 -4.63 35.00 -44.94
CA THR A 43 -5.14 36.22 -44.32
C THR A 43 -6.62 36.10 -43.92
N PRO A 44 -7.07 36.69 -42.80
CA PRO A 44 -8.48 36.66 -42.40
C PRO A 44 -9.29 37.66 -43.23
N THR A 45 -10.29 37.17 -43.94
CA THR A 45 -11.32 38.01 -44.58
C THR A 45 -12.44 38.24 -43.58
N GLN A 46 -12.55 39.48 -43.12
CA GLN A 46 -13.67 40.02 -42.36
C GLN A 46 -14.86 40.22 -43.33
N ALA A 47 -16.04 39.70 -42.98
CA ALA A 47 -17.30 40.04 -43.62
C ALA A 47 -18.48 39.91 -42.63
N THR A 48 -18.80 41.04 -42.00
CA THR A 48 -20.14 41.62 -41.83
C THR A 48 -21.27 40.80 -41.16
N GLU A 49 -21.56 41.19 -39.92
CA GLU A 49 -22.84 41.15 -39.16
C GLU A 49 -23.89 42.12 -39.78
N PRO A 50 -25.23 42.11 -39.51
CA PRO A 50 -26.08 41.25 -38.65
C PRO A 50 -27.31 40.64 -39.35
N ALA A 51 -27.94 39.65 -38.71
CA ALA A 51 -29.38 39.42 -38.85
C ALA A 51 -29.98 38.97 -37.51
N ASP A 52 -30.67 39.91 -36.89
CA ASP A 52 -31.59 39.78 -35.77
C ASP A 52 -32.44 38.50 -35.91
N THR A 53 -32.15 37.50 -35.09
CA THR A 53 -33.00 36.31 -34.88
C THR A 53 -33.32 36.27 -33.39
N PRO A 54 -34.61 36.19 -32.99
CA PRO A 54 -35.01 36.11 -31.58
C PRO A 54 -34.26 34.97 -30.87
N PRO A 55 -33.97 35.07 -29.56
CA PRO A 55 -33.35 33.98 -28.84
C PRO A 55 -34.30 32.78 -28.92
N ALA A 56 -33.88 31.77 -29.69
CA ALA A 56 -34.46 30.45 -29.60
C ALA A 56 -34.24 29.98 -28.17
N GLU A 57 -35.34 29.66 -27.50
CA GLU A 57 -35.37 29.00 -26.21
C GLU A 57 -34.42 27.80 -26.26
N SER A 58 -33.45 27.80 -25.35
CA SER A 58 -32.29 26.92 -25.40
C SER A 58 -32.71 25.48 -25.11
N GLU A 59 -32.99 24.69 -26.15
CA GLU A 59 -32.94 23.24 -26.02
C GLU A 59 -31.51 22.85 -25.59
N PRO A 60 -31.34 22.10 -24.49
CA PRO A 60 -30.01 21.69 -24.05
C PRO A 60 -29.33 20.84 -25.14
N PRO A 61 -28.00 20.98 -25.32
CA PRO A 61 -27.27 20.21 -26.32
C PRO A 61 -27.50 18.70 -26.09
N SER A 62 -27.83 17.99 -27.17
CA SER A 62 -28.21 16.57 -27.23
C SER A 62 -27.17 15.55 -26.72
N GLY A 63 -26.10 16.01 -26.04
CA GLY A 63 -25.07 15.20 -25.41
C GLY A 63 -24.87 15.48 -23.92
N ALA A 64 -25.57 16.46 -23.33
CA ALA A 64 -25.49 16.71 -21.90
C ALA A 64 -26.13 15.53 -21.14
N PRO A 65 -25.44 15.00 -20.12
CA PRO A 65 -25.99 13.91 -19.33
C PRO A 65 -27.18 14.40 -18.51
N ALA A 66 -28.11 13.49 -18.19
CA ALA A 66 -29.40 13.83 -17.57
C ALA A 66 -29.22 14.54 -16.21
N PRO A 67 -30.16 15.37 -15.74
CA PRO A 67 -30.07 15.89 -14.38
C PRO A 67 -30.11 14.73 -13.38
N LEU A 68 -29.22 14.76 -12.39
CA LEU A 68 -29.15 13.79 -11.30
C LEU A 68 -29.80 14.35 -10.04
N SER A 69 -30.40 13.47 -9.22
CA SER A 69 -30.80 13.82 -7.86
C SER A 69 -29.64 13.63 -6.87
N ASP A 70 -29.66 14.38 -5.77
CA ASP A 70 -28.63 14.27 -4.73
C ASP A 70 -28.55 12.85 -4.15
N GLU A 71 -29.68 12.13 -4.02
CA GLU A 71 -29.72 10.75 -3.52
C GLU A 71 -28.99 9.77 -4.46
N GLU A 72 -29.13 9.93 -5.78
CA GLU A 72 -28.42 9.12 -6.77
C GLU A 72 -26.91 9.38 -6.71
N VAL A 73 -26.52 10.65 -6.54
CA VAL A 73 -25.13 11.05 -6.44
C VAL A 73 -24.49 10.52 -5.16
N VAL A 74 -25.13 10.73 -4.01
CA VAL A 74 -24.63 10.25 -2.70
C VAL A 74 -24.45 8.74 -2.75
N LYS A 75 -25.44 8.00 -3.25
CA LYS A 75 -25.35 6.55 -3.36
C LYS A 75 -24.20 6.09 -4.27
N ALA A 76 -24.04 6.74 -5.42
CA ALA A 76 -22.97 6.37 -6.34
C ALA A 76 -21.58 6.71 -5.77
N LEU A 77 -21.43 7.88 -5.15
CA LEU A 77 -20.16 8.32 -4.59
C LEU A 77 -19.80 7.57 -3.31
N SER A 78 -20.74 7.21 -2.45
CA SER A 78 -20.48 6.42 -1.25
C SER A 78 -19.80 5.09 -1.59
N ASP A 79 -20.33 4.41 -2.61
CA ASP A 79 -19.79 3.12 -3.07
C ASP A 79 -18.41 3.26 -3.72
N LYS A 80 -18.16 4.37 -4.44
CA LYS A 80 -16.91 4.59 -5.18
C LYS A 80 -15.78 5.10 -4.29
N LEU A 81 -16.11 5.94 -3.31
CA LEU A 81 -15.15 6.60 -2.45
C LEU A 81 -14.97 5.88 -1.10
N GLY A 82 -15.86 4.94 -0.76
CA GLY A 82 -15.81 4.20 0.50
C GLY A 82 -16.11 5.07 1.73
N VAL A 83 -16.96 6.08 1.54
CA VAL A 83 -17.34 7.07 2.57
C VAL A 83 -18.81 6.88 2.90
N ASP A 84 -19.16 7.02 4.18
CA ASP A 84 -20.54 6.85 4.65
C ASP A 84 -21.45 7.95 4.05
N PRO A 85 -22.64 7.60 3.52
CA PRO A 85 -23.60 8.57 3.02
C PRO A 85 -23.94 9.70 4.00
N ASP A 86 -23.96 9.43 5.31
CA ASP A 86 -24.30 10.42 6.34
C ASP A 86 -23.20 11.47 6.53
N GLN A 87 -21.99 11.22 6.01
CA GLN A 87 -20.87 12.17 6.01
C GLN A 87 -20.81 13.03 4.74
N MET A 88 -21.69 12.79 3.76
CA MET A 88 -21.69 13.48 2.47
C MET A 88 -22.77 14.55 2.40
N THR A 89 -22.39 15.75 1.97
CA THR A 89 -23.35 16.79 1.57
C THR A 89 -23.02 17.27 0.16
N ILE A 90 -23.96 17.10 -0.78
CA ILE A 90 -23.77 17.57 -2.15
C ILE A 90 -23.80 19.10 -2.18
N VAL A 91 -22.72 19.70 -2.66
CA VAL A 91 -22.58 21.16 -2.80
C VAL A 91 -22.95 21.58 -4.21
N SER A 92 -22.48 20.86 -5.23
CA SER A 92 -22.83 21.11 -6.63
C SER A 92 -22.68 19.87 -7.51
N VAL A 93 -23.47 19.82 -8.59
CA VAL A 93 -23.40 18.81 -9.65
C VAL A 93 -23.49 19.53 -10.99
N GLU A 94 -22.41 19.52 -11.77
CA GLU A 94 -22.32 20.22 -13.05
C GLU A 94 -22.01 19.23 -14.18
N PRO A 95 -22.77 19.21 -15.29
CA PRO A 95 -22.43 18.40 -16.45
C PRO A 95 -21.17 18.94 -17.13
N VAL A 96 -20.22 18.06 -17.43
CA VAL A 96 -18.93 18.41 -18.04
C VAL A 96 -18.57 17.40 -19.14
N ASP A 97 -18.00 17.90 -20.24
CA ASP A 97 -17.36 17.09 -21.27
C ASP A 97 -15.85 16.99 -20.98
N TRP A 98 -15.40 15.80 -20.57
CA TRP A 98 -14.00 15.58 -20.22
C TRP A 98 -13.13 15.38 -21.45
N PRO A 99 -11.86 15.82 -21.43
CA PRO A 99 -10.98 15.76 -22.60
C PRO A 99 -10.48 14.35 -22.95
N ASN A 100 -10.57 13.41 -22.01
CA ASN A 100 -10.05 12.04 -22.14
C ASN A 100 -10.84 11.05 -21.28
N SER A 101 -10.53 9.76 -21.43
CA SER A 101 -11.18 8.67 -20.68
C SER A 101 -10.83 8.65 -19.18
N CYS A 102 -9.86 9.44 -18.73
CA CYS A 102 -9.53 9.61 -17.30
C CYS A 102 -10.23 10.83 -16.70
N LEU A 103 -11.24 11.36 -17.38
CA LEU A 103 -12.08 12.44 -16.88
C LEU A 103 -11.27 13.70 -16.52
N GLY A 104 -10.16 13.93 -17.24
CA GLY A 104 -9.25 15.05 -16.99
C GLY A 104 -8.44 14.96 -15.69
N VAL A 105 -8.41 13.80 -15.02
CA VAL A 105 -7.55 13.55 -13.86
C VAL A 105 -6.26 12.87 -14.32
N ASP A 106 -5.14 13.56 -14.16
CA ASP A 106 -3.82 13.06 -14.52
C ASP A 106 -3.24 12.23 -13.37
N THR A 107 -3.12 10.92 -13.56
CA THR A 107 -2.40 10.03 -12.63
C THR A 107 -1.16 9.49 -13.31
N MET A 108 -0.02 9.48 -12.61
CA MET A 108 1.30 9.15 -13.20
C MET A 108 1.41 7.71 -13.76
N GLU A 109 0.43 6.85 -13.47
CA GLU A 109 0.47 5.42 -13.78
C GLU A 109 -0.55 4.99 -14.86
N VAL A 110 -1.38 5.91 -15.39
CA VAL A 110 -2.47 5.56 -16.32
C VAL A 110 -2.31 6.28 -17.66
N MET A 111 -2.38 5.51 -18.76
CA MET A 111 -2.53 6.04 -20.11
C MET A 111 -4.01 6.15 -20.48
N CYS A 112 -4.47 7.36 -20.76
CA CYS A 112 -5.86 7.68 -21.05
C CYS A 112 -6.09 7.79 -22.57
N ALA A 113 -7.23 7.31 -23.06
CA ALA A 113 -7.62 7.54 -24.44
C ALA A 113 -8.09 9.00 -24.62
N GLU A 114 -7.66 9.65 -25.70
CA GLU A 114 -8.04 11.03 -26.07
C GLU A 114 -9.45 11.07 -26.70
N VAL A 115 -10.46 10.74 -25.89
CA VAL A 115 -11.86 10.76 -26.28
C VAL A 115 -12.66 11.67 -25.36
N ILE A 116 -13.48 12.53 -25.96
CA ILE A 116 -14.39 13.38 -25.19
C ILE A 116 -15.40 12.50 -24.47
N THR A 117 -15.41 12.58 -23.14
CA THR A 117 -16.23 11.72 -22.28
C THR A 117 -17.20 12.58 -21.49
N PRO A 118 -18.50 12.54 -21.79
CA PRO A 118 -19.51 13.25 -21.01
C PRO A 118 -19.61 12.70 -19.58
N GLY A 119 -19.85 13.58 -18.62
CA GLY A 119 -20.00 13.22 -17.22
C GLY A 119 -20.33 14.40 -16.34
N TYR A 120 -19.94 14.33 -15.06
CA TYR A 120 -20.24 15.37 -14.08
C TYR A 120 -18.99 15.76 -13.30
N ARG A 121 -18.86 17.06 -13.02
CA ARG A 121 -18.01 17.60 -11.96
C ARG A 121 -18.90 17.82 -10.75
N ILE A 122 -18.60 17.14 -9.67
CA ILE A 122 -19.37 17.16 -8.43
C ILE A 122 -18.50 17.75 -7.34
N VAL A 123 -19.01 18.75 -6.63
CA VAL A 123 -18.40 19.19 -5.37
C VAL A 123 -19.24 18.59 -4.25
N VAL A 124 -18.61 17.74 -3.44
CA VAL A 124 -19.21 17.13 -2.26
C VAL A 124 -18.44 17.55 -1.03
N GLU A 125 -19.14 17.96 0.01
CA GLU A 125 -18.55 18.19 1.33
C GLU A 125 -18.49 16.84 2.08
N ILE A 126 -17.29 16.45 2.50
CA ILE A 126 -17.05 15.26 3.31
C ILE A 126 -16.30 15.72 4.57
N ASP A 127 -16.84 15.42 5.75
CA ASP A 127 -16.29 15.88 7.05
C ASP A 127 -16.02 17.40 7.10
N GLY A 128 -16.86 18.20 6.44
CA GLY A 128 -16.73 19.66 6.39
C GLY A 128 -15.64 20.17 5.45
N GLN A 129 -15.05 19.32 4.59
CA GLN A 129 -14.10 19.70 3.56
C GLN A 129 -14.71 19.51 2.16
N PRO A 130 -14.65 20.52 1.28
CA PRO A 130 -15.14 20.38 -0.10
C PRO A 130 -14.16 19.55 -0.93
N VAL A 131 -14.68 18.52 -1.59
CA VAL A 131 -13.95 17.62 -2.49
C VAL A 131 -14.53 17.74 -3.89
N GLU A 132 -13.67 17.94 -4.88
CA GLU A 132 -14.03 17.88 -6.30
C GLU A 132 -13.87 16.45 -6.85
N VAL A 133 -14.96 15.91 -7.39
CA VAL A 133 -15.04 14.57 -7.95
C VAL A 133 -15.47 14.66 -9.42
N HIS A 134 -14.71 14.01 -10.30
CA HIS A 134 -15.00 13.88 -11.71
C HIS A 134 -15.59 12.49 -11.99
N THR A 135 -16.77 12.45 -12.59
CA THR A 135 -17.45 11.19 -12.94
C THR A 135 -17.76 11.11 -14.43
N ASN A 136 -17.99 9.89 -14.93
CA ASN A 136 -18.65 9.68 -16.21
C ASN A 136 -20.18 9.76 -16.07
N ALA A 137 -20.89 9.81 -17.20
CA ALA A 137 -22.33 10.06 -17.24
C ALA A 137 -23.20 9.03 -16.49
N ASP A 138 -22.73 7.80 -16.28
CA ASP A 138 -23.46 6.75 -15.56
C ASP A 138 -22.97 6.55 -14.11
N LEU A 139 -22.05 7.41 -13.64
CA LEU A 139 -21.43 7.38 -12.31
C LEU A 139 -20.68 6.07 -12.00
N SER A 140 -20.38 5.25 -13.00
CA SER A 140 -19.63 4.01 -12.82
C SER A 140 -18.14 4.26 -12.52
N VAL A 141 -17.64 5.45 -12.82
CA VAL A 141 -16.30 5.93 -12.49
C VAL A 141 -16.42 7.26 -11.75
N ALA A 142 -15.69 7.39 -10.64
CA ALA A 142 -15.56 8.63 -9.88
C ALA A 142 -14.09 8.79 -9.47
N LEU A 143 -13.46 9.91 -9.85
CA LEU A 143 -12.06 10.22 -9.60
C LEU A 143 -11.97 11.55 -8.87
N THR A 144 -11.17 11.63 -7.82
CA THR A 144 -10.90 12.91 -7.14
C THR A 144 -9.70 13.59 -7.79
N THR A 145 -9.74 14.92 -7.87
CA THR A 145 -8.62 15.72 -8.42
C THR A 145 -7.42 15.75 -7.48
N GLU A 146 -7.68 15.61 -6.19
CA GLU A 146 -6.68 15.49 -5.14
C GLU A 146 -6.92 14.17 -4.38
N PRO A 147 -5.86 13.53 -3.84
CA PRO A 147 -6.05 12.41 -2.93
C PRO A 147 -6.97 12.85 -1.80
N LEU A 148 -8.01 12.06 -1.57
CA LEU A 148 -8.86 12.20 -0.42
C LEU A 148 -8.01 12.00 0.84
N ASP A 149 -7.55 13.09 1.45
CA ASP A 149 -7.03 13.11 2.83
C ASP A 149 -8.18 12.92 3.83
N LEU A 150 -9.10 12.01 3.51
CA LEU A 150 -10.19 11.62 4.38
C LEU A 150 -9.62 10.70 5.46
N PRO A 151 -10.01 10.88 6.72
CA PRO A 151 -9.82 9.83 7.71
C PRO A 151 -10.61 8.62 7.22
N SER A 152 -9.92 7.59 6.73
CA SER A 152 -10.53 6.36 6.22
C SER A 152 -11.50 5.78 7.24
N THR A 153 -12.77 5.62 6.87
CA THR A 153 -13.82 4.88 7.60
C THR A 153 -13.60 3.36 7.51
N ALA A 154 -12.34 2.91 7.57
CA ALA A 154 -11.98 1.63 8.18
C ALA A 154 -12.14 1.78 9.70
N PRO A 155 -12.43 0.72 10.48
CA PRO A 155 -12.81 0.87 11.89
C PRO A 155 -11.69 1.53 12.70
N ALA A 156 -11.84 2.83 12.96
CA ALA A 156 -10.81 3.74 13.48
C ALA A 156 -9.49 3.71 12.69
N SER A 157 -8.97 4.86 12.29
CA SER A 157 -7.56 4.97 11.90
C SER A 157 -6.68 4.62 13.10
N TYR A 158 -6.44 3.33 13.28
CA TYR A 158 -5.50 2.87 14.29
C TYR A 158 -4.10 3.15 13.80
N ASP A 159 -3.27 3.76 14.64
CA ASP A 159 -1.86 3.98 14.32
C ASP A 159 -1.15 2.61 14.32
N PRO A 160 -0.64 2.13 13.17
CA PRO A 160 0.08 0.87 13.11
C PRO A 160 1.23 0.81 14.11
N ALA A 161 1.87 1.95 14.39
CA ALA A 161 2.98 2.03 15.33
C ALA A 161 2.56 1.66 16.75
N ASP A 162 1.38 2.09 17.21
CA ASP A 162 0.88 1.78 18.55
C ASP A 162 0.57 0.28 18.71
N ILE A 163 0.04 -0.33 17.66
CA ILE A 163 -0.27 -1.77 17.61
C ILE A 163 1.01 -2.60 17.64
N TYR A 164 1.98 -2.27 16.79
CA TYR A 164 3.28 -2.94 16.80
C TYR A 164 4.00 -2.75 18.14
N ALA A 165 4.00 -1.54 18.69
CA ALA A 165 4.61 -1.27 19.99
C ALA A 165 3.94 -2.08 21.12
N ALA A 166 2.62 -2.18 21.14
CA ALA A 166 1.90 -3.00 22.12
C ALA A 166 2.32 -4.48 22.06
N ALA A 167 2.41 -5.05 20.87
CA ALA A 167 2.83 -6.44 20.69
C ALA A 167 4.32 -6.66 21.03
N ILE A 168 5.21 -5.77 20.57
CA ILE A 168 6.65 -5.86 20.87
C ILE A 168 6.88 -5.74 22.38
N ARG A 169 6.19 -4.83 23.07
CA ARG A 169 6.23 -4.70 24.52
C ARG A 169 5.75 -5.98 25.21
N GLN A 170 4.66 -6.57 24.75
CA GLN A 170 4.14 -7.82 25.30
C GLN A 170 5.17 -8.96 25.17
N VAL A 171 5.75 -9.12 23.98
CA VAL A 171 6.80 -10.11 23.71
C VAL A 171 8.01 -9.87 24.61
N TYR A 172 8.46 -8.62 24.75
CA TYR A 172 9.64 -8.29 25.55
C TYR A 172 9.41 -8.47 27.05
N THR A 173 8.24 -8.09 27.59
CA THR A 173 8.02 -7.96 29.04
C THR A 173 7.30 -9.15 29.68
N VAL A 174 6.50 -9.90 28.92
CA VAL A 174 5.63 -10.95 29.43
C VAL A 174 5.95 -12.29 28.77
N ASP A 175 5.91 -12.33 27.45
CA ASP A 175 5.90 -13.59 26.68
C ASP A 175 7.31 -13.96 26.18
N HIS A 176 8.28 -13.89 27.10
CA HIS A 176 9.65 -14.36 26.88
C HIS A 176 9.98 -15.51 27.84
N THR A 177 10.67 -16.53 27.33
CA THR A 177 11.01 -17.74 28.08
C THR A 177 12.21 -17.56 29.04
N PHE A 178 12.77 -16.35 29.14
CA PHE A 178 14.06 -16.07 29.78
C PHE A 178 14.01 -15.63 31.27
N GLY A 179 12.94 -15.92 32.00
CA GLY A 179 12.79 -15.56 33.42
C GLY A 179 12.70 -14.03 33.67
N GLN A 180 12.25 -13.60 34.86
CA GLN A 180 11.95 -12.19 35.15
C GLN A 180 13.05 -11.45 35.95
N PRO A 181 13.33 -10.16 35.65
CA PRO A 181 12.91 -9.37 34.47
C PRO A 181 13.81 -9.61 33.23
N PRO A 182 13.34 -9.31 32.01
CA PRO A 182 14.08 -9.52 30.76
C PRO A 182 15.38 -8.71 30.74
N ASN A 183 16.51 -9.41 30.63
CA ASN A 183 17.85 -8.82 30.56
C ASN A 183 18.37 -8.82 29.12
N PHE A 184 17.54 -8.56 28.11
CA PHE A 184 18.03 -8.36 26.74
C PHE A 184 18.46 -6.89 26.60
N PRO A 185 19.76 -6.56 26.69
CA PRO A 185 20.21 -5.17 26.62
C PRO A 185 20.06 -4.60 25.20
N VAL A 186 19.92 -5.46 24.20
CA VAL A 186 19.76 -5.10 22.79
C VAL A 186 18.63 -5.92 22.18
N VAL A 187 17.72 -5.25 21.47
CA VAL A 187 16.64 -5.89 20.72
C VAL A 187 16.74 -5.47 19.26
N TYR A 188 16.92 -6.45 18.38
CA TYR A 188 16.90 -6.26 16.95
C TYR A 188 15.46 -6.40 16.43
N LEU A 189 14.90 -5.32 15.92
CA LEU A 189 13.56 -5.28 15.34
C LEU A 189 13.64 -5.50 13.83
N VAL A 190 12.98 -6.55 13.33
CA VAL A 190 12.92 -6.81 11.90
C VAL A 190 11.88 -5.90 11.25
N ARG A 191 12.31 -5.05 10.31
CA ARG A 191 11.42 -4.09 9.64
C ARG A 191 10.48 -4.70 8.59
N LYS A 192 10.75 -5.93 8.16
CA LYS A 192 9.90 -6.66 7.21
C LYS A 192 8.98 -7.59 7.99
N THR A 193 7.68 -7.43 7.81
CA THR A 193 6.70 -8.29 8.46
C THR A 193 6.83 -9.74 7.98
N ASP A 194 6.37 -10.67 8.80
CA ASP A 194 6.28 -12.07 8.42
C ASP A 194 5.13 -12.76 9.18
N ASP A 195 4.04 -13.07 8.49
CA ASP A 195 2.87 -13.73 9.10
C ASP A 195 3.14 -15.17 9.59
N SER A 196 4.22 -15.80 9.11
CA SER A 196 4.57 -17.17 9.50
C SER A 196 5.08 -17.27 10.93
N VAL A 197 5.44 -16.14 11.55
CA VAL A 197 6.08 -16.13 12.87
C VAL A 197 5.11 -16.42 14.01
N GLY A 198 3.81 -16.15 13.83
CA GLY A 198 2.82 -16.37 14.88
C GLY A 198 2.25 -17.78 14.91
N ALA A 199 2.29 -18.51 13.80
CA ALA A 199 1.75 -19.85 13.68
C ALA A 199 2.52 -20.67 12.64
N SER A 200 3.01 -21.84 13.04
CA SER A 200 3.72 -22.74 12.14
C SER A 200 2.84 -23.14 10.94
N GLY A 201 3.32 -22.92 9.72
CA GLY A 201 2.63 -23.30 8.49
C GLY A 201 1.82 -22.18 7.81
N SER A 202 1.75 -20.99 8.41
CA SER A 202 1.22 -19.81 7.72
C SER A 202 2.19 -19.34 6.62
N PRO A 203 1.69 -18.84 5.48
CA PRO A 203 2.55 -18.31 4.43
C PRO A 203 3.27 -17.05 4.93
N ALA A 204 4.54 -16.92 4.58
CA ALA A 204 5.28 -15.69 4.84
C ALA A 204 4.81 -14.60 3.87
N ASN A 205 4.09 -13.60 4.39
CA ASN A 205 3.78 -12.37 3.65
C ASN A 205 4.54 -11.22 4.31
N GLY A 206 5.47 -10.62 3.55
CA GLY A 206 6.30 -9.56 4.09
C GLY A 206 6.10 -8.21 3.42
N GLN A 207 5.60 -7.27 4.20
CA GLN A 207 5.53 -5.85 3.93
C GLN A 207 6.63 -5.14 4.74
N THR A 208 7.15 -4.04 4.21
CA THR A 208 8.08 -3.21 4.97
C THR A 208 7.29 -2.25 5.86
N ILE A 209 7.55 -2.27 7.16
CA ILE A 209 7.02 -1.29 8.12
C ILE A 209 7.54 0.09 7.71
N ALA A 210 6.65 1.08 7.61
CA ALA A 210 7.01 2.39 7.12
C ALA A 210 8.07 3.06 8.02
N PRO A 211 9.03 3.83 7.48
CA PRO A 211 10.05 4.50 8.30
C PRO A 211 9.47 5.38 9.41
N ALA A 212 8.35 6.07 9.14
CA ALA A 212 7.64 6.87 10.14
C ALA A 212 7.04 6.03 11.27
N ASP A 213 6.61 4.80 10.99
CA ASP A 213 6.12 3.87 12.00
C ASP A 213 7.28 3.32 12.82
N GLN A 214 8.43 3.01 12.18
CA GLN A 214 9.63 2.55 12.88
C GLN A 214 10.10 3.57 13.94
N GLU A 215 10.11 4.86 13.60
CA GLU A 215 10.46 5.94 14.52
C GLU A 215 9.46 6.06 15.68
N ARG A 216 8.16 5.97 15.38
CA ARG A 216 7.10 6.01 16.39
C ARG A 216 7.16 4.81 17.33
N ILE A 217 7.37 3.60 16.81
CA ILE A 217 7.55 2.36 17.59
C ILE A 217 8.76 2.49 18.52
N SER A 218 9.92 2.93 18.00
CA SER A 218 11.12 3.14 18.82
C SER A 218 10.88 4.15 19.93
N THR A 219 10.12 5.22 19.66
CA THR A 219 9.75 6.22 20.66
C THR A 219 8.81 5.65 21.73
N ALA A 220 7.79 4.89 21.33
CA ALA A 220 6.81 4.28 22.23
C ALA A 220 7.38 3.19 23.15
N LEU A 221 8.57 2.68 22.83
CA LEU A 221 9.28 1.63 23.56
C LEU A 221 10.55 2.14 24.25
N ALA A 222 10.80 3.44 24.26
CA ALA A 222 12.02 4.04 24.80
C ALA A 222 12.19 3.87 26.33
N ASP A 223 11.15 3.46 27.04
CA ASP A 223 11.17 3.11 28.47
C ASP A 223 11.63 1.68 28.75
N LEU A 224 11.72 0.82 27.73
CA LEU A 224 12.27 -0.52 27.88
C LEU A 224 13.78 -0.44 28.18
N PRO A 225 14.32 -1.31 29.05
CA PRO A 225 15.75 -1.37 29.35
C PRO A 225 16.54 -2.09 28.24
N ALA A 226 16.31 -1.70 26.98
CA ALA A 226 16.93 -2.27 25.80
C ALA A 226 17.25 -1.18 24.77
N GLU A 227 18.40 -1.29 24.11
CA GLU A 227 18.69 -0.58 22.88
C GLU A 227 17.94 -1.25 21.73
N LEU A 228 17.12 -0.47 21.01
CA LEU A 228 16.34 -0.96 19.87
C LEU A 228 17.07 -0.69 18.56
N ILE A 229 17.37 -1.74 17.79
CA ILE A 229 18.10 -1.64 16.52
C ILE A 229 17.24 -2.21 15.39
N TRP A 230 16.92 -1.40 14.39
CA TRP A 230 16.18 -1.87 13.21
C TRP A 230 17.11 -2.58 12.22
N VAL A 231 16.69 -3.76 11.76
CA VAL A 231 17.41 -4.59 10.77
C VAL A 231 16.49 -4.96 9.60
N ASN A 232 17.04 -5.18 8.40
CA ASN A 232 16.25 -5.55 7.22
C ASN A 232 15.73 -6.99 7.29
N SER A 233 16.47 -7.87 7.95
CA SER A 233 16.10 -9.28 8.20
C SER A 233 16.73 -9.77 9.50
N ALA A 234 16.23 -10.88 10.04
CA ALA A 234 16.77 -11.51 11.24
C ALA A 234 18.23 -12.01 11.07
N GLU A 235 18.71 -12.14 9.84
CA GLU A 235 20.07 -12.60 9.51
C GLU A 235 21.12 -11.52 9.74
N GLU A 236 20.73 -10.25 9.74
CA GLU A 236 21.63 -9.11 9.96
C GLU A 236 22.00 -8.92 11.44
N ALA A 237 21.18 -9.46 12.36
CA ALA A 237 21.47 -9.40 13.78
C ALA A 237 22.73 -10.22 14.10
N PRO A 238 23.75 -9.63 14.78
CA PRO A 238 24.97 -10.34 15.16
C PRO A 238 24.69 -11.57 16.03
N ARG A 239 25.45 -12.64 15.78
CA ARG A 239 25.34 -13.90 16.53
C ARG A 239 26.71 -14.39 17.00
N ASP A 240 26.71 -15.11 18.11
CA ASP A 240 27.88 -15.78 18.65
C ASP A 240 28.15 -17.12 17.95
N ALA A 241 29.17 -17.84 18.42
CA ALA A 241 29.58 -19.12 17.84
C ALA A 241 28.52 -20.24 17.98
N ASN A 242 27.48 -20.05 18.81
CA ASN A 242 26.39 -20.99 19.04
C ASN A 242 25.09 -20.55 18.35
N ASP A 243 25.15 -19.62 17.39
CA ASP A 243 23.98 -19.04 16.72
C ASP A 243 23.02 -18.34 17.70
N THR A 244 23.51 -17.94 18.88
CA THR A 244 22.77 -17.11 19.84
C THR A 244 23.00 -15.65 19.49
N VAL A 245 21.96 -14.83 19.58
CA VAL A 245 22.05 -13.38 19.36
C VAL A 245 23.11 -12.81 20.30
N ALA A 246 24.06 -12.07 19.72
CA ALA A 246 25.21 -11.56 20.44
C ALA A 246 24.80 -10.60 21.55
N ASP A 247 25.70 -10.42 22.53
CA ASP A 247 25.53 -9.47 23.65
C ASP A 247 24.29 -9.74 24.52
N GLY A 248 23.79 -10.97 24.50
CA GLY A 248 22.57 -11.36 25.20
C GLY A 248 21.32 -10.70 24.61
N GLY A 249 21.36 -10.31 23.34
CA GLY A 249 20.24 -9.66 22.66
C GLY A 249 19.12 -10.63 22.30
N ALA A 250 18.07 -10.07 21.70
CA ALA A 250 16.98 -10.82 21.10
C ALA A 250 16.59 -10.22 19.76
N ILE A 251 16.03 -11.05 18.87
CA ILE A 251 15.40 -10.61 17.62
C ILE A 251 13.90 -10.72 17.82
N ILE A 252 13.16 -9.65 17.52
CA ILE A 252 11.70 -9.66 17.50
C ILE A 252 11.24 -9.40 16.07
N THR A 253 10.32 -10.25 15.61
CA THR A 253 9.65 -10.12 14.30
C THR A 253 8.15 -10.06 14.54
N VAL A 254 7.48 -9.12 13.87
CA VAL A 254 6.02 -9.00 13.84
C VAL A 254 5.52 -9.31 12.42
N GLY A 255 4.29 -9.77 12.26
CA GLY A 255 3.66 -9.90 10.94
C GLY A 255 2.72 -8.74 10.64
N ASN A 256 1.78 -8.95 9.72
CA ASN A 256 0.83 -7.95 9.27
C ASN A 256 -0.33 -7.82 10.26
N ILE A 257 -0.81 -6.59 10.41
CA ILE A 257 -2.01 -6.28 11.20
C ILE A 257 -3.23 -6.76 10.41
N THR A 258 -4.02 -7.67 10.99
CA THR A 258 -5.19 -8.26 10.34
C THR A 258 -6.46 -7.93 11.10
N PRO A 259 -7.30 -7.00 10.62
CA PRO A 259 -8.59 -6.69 11.22
C PRO A 259 -9.54 -7.88 11.22
N GLN A 260 -10.35 -8.00 12.28
CA GLN A 260 -11.42 -8.97 12.41
C GLN A 260 -12.79 -8.29 12.37
N ASP A 261 -13.82 -9.06 12.01
CA ASP A 261 -15.20 -8.56 11.90
C ASP A 261 -15.78 -8.06 13.25
N ASP A 262 -15.20 -8.50 14.38
CA ASP A 262 -15.60 -8.10 15.73
C ASP A 262 -14.88 -6.85 16.25
N GLY A 263 -14.05 -6.21 15.41
CA GLY A 263 -13.27 -5.02 15.75
C GLY A 263 -11.96 -5.30 16.48
N THR A 264 -11.62 -6.57 16.74
CA THR A 264 -10.29 -6.94 17.22
C THR A 264 -9.27 -6.96 16.08
N LEU A 265 -7.98 -6.92 16.43
CA LEU A 265 -6.89 -7.09 15.48
C LEU A 265 -6.10 -8.35 15.81
N HIS A 266 -5.71 -9.09 14.78
CA HIS A 266 -4.73 -10.17 14.90
C HIS A 266 -3.36 -9.70 14.44
N LEU A 267 -2.34 -9.95 15.26
CA LEU A 267 -0.95 -9.65 14.94
C LEU A 267 -0.04 -10.81 15.35
N PRO A 268 0.53 -11.56 14.40
CA PRO A 268 1.55 -12.56 14.70
C PRO A 268 2.85 -11.88 15.14
N ALA A 269 3.50 -12.41 16.17
CA ALA A 269 4.85 -11.98 16.54
C ALA A 269 5.66 -13.12 17.18
N SER A 270 6.97 -13.03 17.04
CA SER A 270 7.93 -13.98 17.60
C SER A 270 9.12 -13.30 18.25
N ILE A 271 9.80 -14.07 19.08
CA ILE A 271 11.10 -13.74 19.65
C ILE A 271 12.07 -14.88 19.36
N TYR A 272 13.29 -14.52 18.96
CA TYR A 272 14.40 -15.44 18.78
C TYR A 272 15.61 -14.94 19.56
N ILE A 273 16.16 -15.78 20.42
CA ILE A 273 17.38 -15.48 21.18
C ILE A 273 18.53 -16.38 20.71
N GLY A 274 18.23 -17.61 20.30
CA GLY A 274 19.22 -18.62 19.90
C GLY A 274 18.71 -20.02 20.19
N MET A 275 19.62 -21.00 20.24
CA MET A 275 19.29 -22.38 20.66
C MET A 275 18.76 -22.49 22.10
N LEU A 276 18.77 -21.40 22.87
CA LEU A 276 18.31 -21.33 24.25
C LEU A 276 16.82 -21.06 24.37
N ALA A 277 16.24 -20.32 23.43
CA ALA A 277 14.87 -19.84 23.51
C ALA A 277 14.42 -19.20 22.19
N ALA A 278 13.35 -19.75 21.62
CA ALA A 278 12.58 -19.09 20.59
C ALA A 278 11.09 -19.40 20.75
N GLY A 279 10.23 -18.50 20.31
CA GLY A 279 8.79 -18.75 20.33
C GLY A 279 8.02 -17.72 19.53
N GLY A 280 6.79 -18.07 19.18
CA GLY A 280 5.91 -17.19 18.43
C GLY A 280 4.45 -17.57 18.59
N GLN A 281 3.61 -16.55 18.54
CA GLN A 281 2.15 -16.68 18.68
C GLN A 281 1.44 -15.53 17.98
N THR A 282 0.16 -15.71 17.68
CA THR A 282 -0.70 -14.63 17.17
C THR A 282 -1.45 -13.97 18.30
N TYR A 283 -1.26 -12.67 18.45
CA TYR A 283 -1.90 -11.85 19.47
C TYR A 283 -3.23 -11.33 18.99
N VAL A 284 -4.20 -11.27 19.91
CA VAL A 284 -5.48 -10.57 19.74
C VAL A 284 -5.37 -9.24 20.46
N LEU A 285 -5.58 -8.14 19.73
CA LEU A 285 -5.55 -6.79 20.25
C LEU A 285 -6.93 -6.16 20.21
N GLU A 286 -7.25 -5.43 21.28
CA GLU A 286 -8.45 -4.60 21.37
C GLU A 286 -8.04 -3.16 21.64
N ASN A 287 -8.77 -2.22 21.04
CA ASN A 287 -8.61 -0.80 21.32
C ASN A 287 -9.32 -0.46 22.63
N THR A 288 -8.58 0.03 23.61
CA THR A 288 -9.13 0.48 24.88
C THR A 288 -9.02 2.00 25.01
N THR A 289 -9.66 2.57 26.03
CA THR A 289 -9.51 4.02 26.32
C THR A 289 -8.07 4.46 26.60
N ASN A 290 -7.16 3.50 26.88
CA ASN A 290 -5.74 3.74 27.15
C ASN A 290 -4.84 3.27 25.99
N GLY A 291 -5.41 3.08 24.79
CA GLY A 291 -4.71 2.58 23.61
C GLY A 291 -4.87 1.08 23.40
N TRP A 292 -4.10 0.55 22.44
CA TRP A 292 -4.13 -0.86 22.05
C TRP A 292 -3.57 -1.77 23.13
N ARG A 293 -4.30 -2.84 23.43
CA ARG A 293 -3.91 -3.82 24.43
C ARG A 293 -4.07 -5.23 23.90
N ILE A 294 -3.11 -6.08 24.25
CA ILE A 294 -3.23 -7.54 24.08
C ILE A 294 -4.29 -8.07 25.04
N THR A 295 -5.37 -8.65 24.51
CA THR A 295 -6.45 -9.27 25.30
C THR A 295 -6.42 -10.78 25.25
N GLY A 296 -5.70 -11.36 24.30
CA GLY A 296 -5.50 -12.79 24.21
C GLY A 296 -4.54 -13.20 23.10
N THR A 297 -4.56 -14.49 22.79
CA THR A 297 -3.86 -15.08 21.67
C THR A 297 -4.80 -16.00 20.89
N THR A 298 -4.49 -16.24 19.63
CA THR A 298 -5.28 -17.09 18.73
C THR A 298 -4.38 -18.01 17.91
N GLY A 299 -4.95 -19.14 17.46
CA GLY A 299 -4.23 -20.12 16.65
C GLY A 299 -3.14 -20.89 17.41
N PRO A 300 -2.34 -21.68 16.67
CA PRO A 300 -1.28 -22.48 17.26
C PRO A 300 -0.06 -21.61 17.58
N ALA A 301 0.37 -21.61 18.84
CA ALA A 301 1.64 -21.05 19.28
C ALA A 301 2.77 -22.10 19.19
N TRP A 302 4.01 -21.66 19.12
CA TRP A 302 5.19 -22.52 19.14
C TRP A 302 6.27 -21.99 20.08
N ILE A 303 7.02 -22.91 20.69
CA ILE A 303 8.13 -22.64 21.60
C ILE A 303 9.23 -23.67 21.30
N SER A 304 10.47 -23.22 21.25
CA SER A 304 11.68 -24.03 21.04
C SER A 304 12.73 -23.76 22.10
#